data_AF-A0A1V2YBR0-F1
#
_entry.id   AF-A0A1V2YBR0-F1
#
_cell.length_a   1.000
_cell.length_b   1.000
_cell.length_c   1.000
_cell.angle_alpha   90.00
_cell.angle_beta   90.00
_cell.angle_gamma   90.00
#
_symmetry.space_group_name_H-M   'P 1'
#
loop_
_entity.id
_entity.type
_entity.pdbx_description
1 polymer ?
#
loop_
_entity_poly.entity_id
_entity_poly.type
_entity_poly.pdbx_seq_one_letter_code
_entity_poly.pdbx_strand_id
1 'polypeptide(L)'
;MHSLFNTTILLSLGAAVASNITTEQVTQTPDLVVVNAEVAAIDRGLLVIGLDENFSGLCNVNTTNIILDDDLTVGDTIEITFDGNIMESWPAQIGKVDSIVITHQGSDTLNVYREAFYDLRYTDIDLDRQAELIAVDLTEVTNLNDSQKQALLYLVSCDIDLFDKIYESTFTELEQQGFIKNEEVEDTFFTYFENGVIYTLKNHQEDVHNFSFDIEKWTSSLGAIGFSECTATLKDDIYIWTIGETWAY
;
A
#
# COMPACT_ATOMS: atom_id res chain seq x y z
N MET A 1 -67.29 0.03 -49.85
CA MET A 1 -66.33 0.40 -48.79
C MET A 1 -65.15 -0.55 -48.90
N HIS A 2 -63.95 0.02 -49.15
CA HIS A 2 -62.57 -0.44 -48.93
C HIS A 2 -62.32 -1.87 -48.37
N SER A 3 -61.23 -2.60 -48.66
CA SER A 3 -60.01 -2.44 -49.46
C SER A 3 -59.08 -3.63 -49.17
N LEU A 4 -58.67 -4.36 -50.23
CA LEU A 4 -57.31 -4.84 -50.60
C LEU A 4 -56.43 -5.75 -49.70
N PHE A 5 -56.08 -6.92 -50.30
CA PHE A 5 -54.78 -7.66 -50.42
C PHE A 5 -53.86 -7.86 -49.17
N ASN A 6 -53.14 -8.98 -48.96
CA ASN A 6 -52.10 -9.50 -49.86
C ASN A 6 -51.49 -10.88 -49.43
N THR A 7 -51.09 -11.61 -50.47
CA THR A 7 -50.17 -12.75 -50.74
C THR A 7 -49.08 -13.22 -49.74
N THR A 8 -48.83 -14.54 -49.68
CA THR A 8 -47.58 -15.23 -49.20
C THR A 8 -47.43 -16.56 -49.99
N ILE A 9 -46.52 -16.69 -50.96
CA ILE A 9 -45.11 -17.17 -50.99
C ILE A 9 -44.89 -18.67 -50.71
N LEU A 10 -44.32 -19.37 -51.71
CA LEU A 10 -43.88 -20.78 -51.74
C LEU A 10 -42.53 -21.00 -51.01
N LEU A 11 -42.37 -22.19 -50.41
CA LEU A 11 -41.10 -22.75 -49.94
C LEU A 11 -40.59 -23.81 -50.93
N SER A 12 -39.31 -23.72 -51.33
CA SER A 12 -38.55 -24.88 -51.83
C SER A 12 -37.14 -24.90 -51.24
N LEU A 13 -36.73 -26.11 -50.83
CA LEU A 13 -35.46 -26.45 -50.20
C LEU A 13 -34.29 -26.35 -51.20
N GLY A 14 -33.16 -25.80 -50.74
CA GLY A 14 -31.85 -25.92 -51.38
C GLY A 14 -30.80 -26.37 -50.36
N ALA A 15 -30.09 -27.46 -50.67
CA ALA A 15 -29.02 -28.04 -49.86
C ALA A 15 -27.74 -27.19 -49.90
N ALA A 16 -27.04 -27.06 -48.76
CA ALA A 16 -25.74 -26.41 -48.68
C ALA A 16 -24.65 -27.42 -48.29
N VAL A 17 -23.55 -27.38 -49.04
CA VAL A 17 -22.33 -28.19 -48.92
C VAL A 17 -21.50 -27.68 -47.74
N ALA A 18 -21.06 -28.59 -46.86
CA ALA A 18 -20.18 -28.25 -45.74
C ALA A 18 -18.73 -28.08 -46.22
N SER A 19 -18.20 -26.86 -46.13
CA SER A 19 -16.77 -26.57 -46.26
C SER A 19 -16.10 -26.64 -44.88
N ASN A 20 -15.25 -27.64 -44.66
CA ASN A 20 -14.39 -27.70 -43.49
C ASN A 20 -13.30 -26.64 -43.57
N ILE A 21 -13.50 -25.51 -42.90
CA ILE A 21 -12.43 -24.56 -42.59
C ILE A 21 -11.78 -25.04 -41.29
N THR A 22 -10.55 -25.54 -41.39
CA THR A 22 -9.74 -25.83 -40.20
C THR A 22 -9.11 -24.51 -39.80
N THR A 23 -9.65 -23.86 -38.78
CA THR A 23 -9.07 -22.65 -38.20
C THR A 23 -7.85 -23.06 -37.39
N GLU A 24 -6.64 -22.91 -37.94
CA GLU A 24 -5.43 -22.85 -37.12
C GLU A 24 -5.56 -21.64 -36.19
N GLN A 25 -5.78 -21.91 -34.90
CA GLN A 25 -5.66 -20.89 -33.86
C GLN A 25 -4.18 -20.53 -33.77
N VAL A 26 -3.80 -19.45 -34.44
CA VAL A 26 -2.51 -18.80 -34.20
C VAL A 26 -2.57 -18.26 -32.77
N THR A 27 -2.00 -19.00 -31.82
CA THR A 27 -1.70 -18.48 -30.48
C THR A 27 -0.64 -17.41 -30.66
N GLN A 28 -1.06 -16.14 -30.73
CA GLN A 28 -0.15 -15.02 -30.51
C GLN A 28 0.46 -15.21 -29.12
N THR A 29 1.78 -15.25 -29.05
CA THR A 29 2.49 -15.03 -27.78
C THR A 29 2.04 -13.65 -27.29
N PRO A 30 1.52 -13.52 -26.06
CA PRO A 30 1.15 -12.20 -25.53
C PRO A 30 2.38 -11.29 -25.58
N ASP A 31 2.20 -10.04 -25.98
CA ASP A 31 3.23 -9.02 -25.85
C ASP A 31 3.50 -8.83 -24.36
N LEU A 32 4.61 -9.38 -23.88
CA LEU A 32 5.01 -9.27 -22.48
C LEU A 32 5.41 -7.82 -22.20
N VAL A 33 5.02 -7.34 -21.01
CA VAL A 33 5.35 -6.03 -20.48
C VAL A 33 6.37 -6.20 -19.37
N VAL A 34 7.30 -5.26 -19.30
CA VAL A 34 8.37 -5.21 -18.30
C VAL A 34 8.19 -3.94 -17.46
N VAL A 35 8.18 -4.07 -16.13
CA VAL A 35 8.06 -2.95 -15.18
C VAL A 35 9.07 -3.06 -14.06
N ASN A 36 9.47 -1.92 -13.48
CA ASN A 36 10.30 -1.86 -12.29
C ASN A 36 9.43 -1.72 -11.03
N ALA A 37 9.81 -2.44 -9.98
CA ALA A 37 9.14 -2.38 -8.70
C ALA A 37 10.11 -2.52 -7.54
N GLU A 38 9.77 -1.96 -6.39
CA GLU A 38 10.44 -2.21 -5.10
C GLU A 38 9.66 -3.27 -4.32
N VAL A 39 10.36 -4.22 -3.70
CA VAL A 39 9.72 -5.24 -2.85
C VAL A 39 9.35 -4.62 -1.50
N ALA A 40 8.06 -4.52 -1.20
CA ALA A 40 7.57 -3.99 0.07
C ALA A 40 7.33 -5.07 1.13
N ALA A 41 6.98 -6.29 0.72
CA ALA A 41 6.86 -7.45 1.62
C ALA A 41 6.95 -8.78 0.85
N ILE A 42 7.34 -9.82 1.58
CA ILE A 42 7.39 -11.20 1.08
C ILE A 42 6.53 -12.08 2.01
N ASP A 43 5.30 -12.39 1.58
CA ASP A 43 4.40 -13.34 2.27
C ASP A 43 3.52 -14.08 1.25
N ARG A 44 3.79 -15.38 1.04
CA ARG A 44 3.08 -16.26 0.08
C ARG A 44 3.01 -15.72 -1.36
N GLY A 45 3.86 -14.76 -1.69
CA GLY A 45 3.84 -13.90 -2.86
C GLY A 45 4.74 -12.69 -2.59
N LEU A 46 4.72 -11.70 -3.48
CA LEU A 46 5.34 -10.41 -3.22
C LEU A 46 4.27 -9.32 -3.14
N LEU A 47 4.45 -8.40 -2.21
CA LEU A 47 3.86 -7.07 -2.28
C LEU A 47 4.92 -6.14 -2.85
N VAL A 48 4.58 -5.39 -3.89
CA VAL A 48 5.53 -4.53 -4.60
C VAL A 48 4.99 -3.13 -4.79
N ILE A 49 5.90 -2.16 -4.79
CA ILE A 49 5.63 -0.76 -5.09
C ILE A 49 6.12 -0.48 -6.50
N GLY A 50 5.21 -0.09 -7.38
CA GLY A 50 5.59 0.28 -8.73
C GLY A 50 6.42 1.57 -8.79
N LEU A 51 7.51 1.54 -9.56
CA LEU A 51 8.47 2.64 -9.69
C LEU A 51 8.38 3.40 -11.02
N ASP A 52 7.54 2.93 -11.96
CA ASP A 52 7.39 3.54 -13.28
C ASP A 52 6.13 4.42 -13.33
N GLU A 53 6.12 5.47 -14.17
CA GLU A 53 4.95 6.36 -14.29
C GLU A 53 3.65 5.61 -14.66
N ASN A 54 3.78 4.54 -15.46
CA ASN A 54 2.66 3.71 -15.91
C ASN A 54 2.40 2.50 -15.00
N PHE A 55 3.24 2.28 -14.00
CA PHE A 55 3.13 1.22 -13.00
C PHE A 55 3.50 1.84 -11.65
N SER A 56 2.54 2.56 -11.08
CA SER A 56 2.66 3.22 -9.79
C SER A 56 1.65 2.66 -8.80
N GLY A 57 1.98 2.74 -7.50
CA GLY A 57 1.15 2.20 -6.43
C GLY A 57 1.47 0.76 -6.05
N LEU A 58 0.59 0.18 -5.23
CA LEU A 58 0.84 -1.07 -4.52
C LEU A 58 0.20 -2.27 -5.23
N CYS A 59 0.98 -3.30 -5.51
CA CYS A 59 0.52 -4.49 -6.22
C CYS A 59 0.94 -5.79 -5.51
N ASN A 60 0.03 -6.75 -5.49
CA ASN A 60 0.33 -8.14 -5.18
C ASN A 60 0.81 -8.87 -6.44
N VAL A 61 1.83 -9.71 -6.25
CA VAL A 61 2.46 -10.52 -7.28
C VAL A 61 2.40 -11.97 -6.86
N ASN A 62 1.68 -12.78 -7.63
CA ASN A 62 1.62 -14.22 -7.39
C ASN A 62 2.89 -14.89 -7.92
N THR A 63 3.66 -15.52 -7.03
CA THR A 63 4.93 -16.17 -7.35
C THR A 63 4.86 -17.70 -7.35
N THR A 64 3.67 -18.30 -7.28
CA THR A 64 3.48 -19.76 -7.13
C THR A 64 4.21 -20.58 -8.20
N ASN A 65 4.35 -20.04 -9.41
CA ASN A 65 5.01 -20.71 -10.54
C ASN A 65 6.31 -20.02 -10.97
N ILE A 66 6.85 -19.13 -10.14
CA ILE A 66 8.07 -18.37 -10.39
C ILE A 66 9.16 -18.87 -9.45
N ILE A 67 10.34 -19.11 -9.98
CA ILE A 67 11.53 -19.36 -9.17
C ILE A 67 12.09 -17.98 -8.81
N LEU A 68 12.00 -17.61 -7.53
CA LEU A 68 12.63 -16.41 -7.02
C LEU A 68 14.10 -16.68 -6.74
N ASP A 69 14.91 -15.63 -6.84
CA ASP A 69 16.28 -15.67 -6.36
C ASP A 69 16.29 -15.83 -4.83
N ASP A 70 17.20 -16.66 -4.30
CA ASP A 70 17.33 -16.88 -2.85
C ASP A 70 17.86 -15.62 -2.14
N ASP A 71 18.52 -14.72 -2.88
CA ASP A 71 19.03 -13.44 -2.40
C ASP A 71 17.96 -12.31 -2.43
N LEU A 72 16.72 -12.61 -2.83
CA LEU A 72 15.64 -11.60 -2.86
C LEU A 72 15.22 -11.19 -1.45
N THR A 73 15.31 -9.90 -1.16
CA THR A 73 14.93 -9.32 0.14
C THR A 73 13.97 -8.14 0.00
N VAL A 74 13.38 -7.72 1.12
CA VAL A 74 12.53 -6.53 1.16
C VAL A 74 13.40 -5.28 0.95
N GLY A 75 12.89 -4.32 0.16
CA GLY A 75 13.62 -3.14 -0.28
C GLY A 75 14.30 -3.31 -1.63
N ASP A 76 14.52 -4.54 -2.11
CA ASP A 76 15.13 -4.77 -3.42
C ASP A 76 14.31 -4.16 -4.55
N THR A 77 15.02 -3.61 -5.54
CA THR A 77 14.41 -3.26 -6.83
C THR A 77 14.46 -4.46 -7.75
N ILE A 78 13.31 -4.78 -8.34
CA ILE A 78 13.11 -5.89 -9.24
C ILE A 78 12.51 -5.43 -10.57
N GLU A 79 12.81 -6.19 -11.61
CA GLU A 79 12.13 -6.15 -12.89
C GLU A 79 11.11 -7.29 -12.94
N ILE A 80 9.85 -6.98 -13.30
CA ILE A 80 8.76 -7.95 -13.43
C ILE A 80 8.35 -8.00 -14.89
N THR A 81 8.46 -9.17 -15.51
CA THR A 81 7.94 -9.45 -16.85
C THR A 81 6.60 -10.18 -16.74
N PHE A 82 5.54 -9.68 -17.37
CA PHE A 82 4.19 -10.26 -17.26
C PHE A 82 3.32 -9.98 -18.49
N ASP A 83 2.08 -10.50 -18.52
CA ASP A 83 1.18 -10.41 -19.68
C ASP A 83 0.49 -9.04 -19.91
N GLY A 84 0.91 -8.01 -19.18
CA GLY A 84 0.38 -6.66 -19.25
C GLY A 84 -0.97 -6.44 -18.55
N ASN A 85 -1.61 -7.49 -18.02
CA ASN A 85 -2.88 -7.33 -17.31
C ASN A 85 -2.65 -6.99 -15.83
N ILE A 86 -3.33 -5.95 -15.35
CA ILE A 86 -3.39 -5.59 -13.94
C ILE A 86 -4.86 -5.63 -13.52
N MET A 87 -5.17 -6.40 -12.48
CA MET A 87 -6.52 -6.48 -11.93
C MET A 87 -6.75 -5.38 -10.89
N GLU A 88 -7.75 -4.55 -11.16
CA GLU A 88 -8.19 -3.47 -10.26
C GLU A 88 -8.73 -4.05 -8.94
N SER A 89 -7.90 -3.95 -7.90
CA SER A 89 -8.19 -4.33 -6.52
C SER A 89 -7.30 -3.48 -5.59
N TRP A 90 -7.45 -3.59 -4.27
CA TRP A 90 -6.58 -2.88 -3.33
C TRP A 90 -5.94 -3.87 -2.33
N PRO A 91 -4.62 -4.07 -2.38
CA PRO A 91 -3.68 -3.64 -3.44
C PRO A 91 -4.04 -4.28 -4.79
N ALA A 92 -3.59 -3.69 -5.90
CA ALA A 92 -3.85 -4.23 -7.24
C ALA A 92 -3.18 -5.60 -7.42
N GLN A 93 -3.48 -6.35 -8.48
CA GLN A 93 -2.85 -7.65 -8.72
C GLN A 93 -2.23 -7.73 -10.11
N ILE A 94 -0.95 -8.09 -10.18
CA ILE A 94 -0.26 -8.36 -11.45
C ILE A 94 -0.75 -9.69 -12.00
N GLY A 95 -1.23 -9.67 -13.24
CA GLY A 95 -1.62 -10.86 -14.01
C GLY A 95 -0.39 -11.63 -14.49
N LYS A 96 -0.56 -12.95 -14.68
CA LYS A 96 0.41 -13.92 -15.26
C LYS A 96 1.85 -13.41 -15.40
N VAL A 97 2.58 -13.47 -14.30
CA VAL A 97 4.02 -13.21 -14.28
C VAL A 97 4.75 -14.30 -15.07
N ASP A 98 5.72 -13.88 -15.87
CA ASP A 98 6.64 -14.74 -16.62
C ASP A 98 7.99 -14.86 -15.90
N SER A 99 8.55 -13.75 -15.44
CA SER A 99 9.81 -13.73 -14.68
C SER A 99 9.92 -12.53 -13.74
N ILE A 100 10.78 -12.68 -12.73
CA ILE A 100 11.16 -11.65 -11.76
C ILE A 100 12.69 -11.68 -11.65
N VAL A 101 13.34 -10.52 -11.76
CA VAL A 101 14.80 -10.40 -11.72
C VAL A 101 15.19 -9.26 -10.79
N ILE A 102 16.13 -9.49 -9.87
CA ILE A 102 16.68 -8.41 -9.04
C ILE A 102 17.57 -7.52 -9.90
N THR A 103 17.28 -6.22 -9.91
CA THR A 103 18.06 -5.22 -10.64
C THR A 103 18.93 -4.38 -9.70
N HIS A 104 18.51 -4.21 -8.45
CA HIS A 104 19.27 -3.51 -7.42
C HIS A 104 18.96 -4.09 -6.04
N GLN A 105 20.02 -4.30 -5.25
CA GLN A 105 19.89 -4.62 -3.83
C GLN A 105 19.54 -3.35 -3.07
N GLY A 106 18.40 -3.35 -2.39
CA GLY A 106 17.89 -2.17 -1.71
C GLY A 106 18.00 -2.25 -0.20
N SER A 107 17.34 -1.33 0.49
CA SER A 107 17.31 -1.32 1.95
C SER A 107 15.89 -1.09 2.45
N ASP A 108 15.50 -1.82 3.49
CA ASP A 108 14.14 -1.84 4.01
C ASP A 108 13.85 -0.65 4.95
N THR A 109 13.76 0.55 4.35
CA THR A 109 13.44 1.78 5.09
C THR A 109 12.00 1.73 5.64
N LEU A 110 11.08 1.05 4.93
CA LEU A 110 9.69 0.88 5.35
C LEU A 110 9.58 0.13 6.68
N ASN A 111 10.37 -0.95 6.85
CA ASN A 111 10.30 -1.75 8.06
C ASN A 111 10.79 -1.00 9.30
N VAL A 112 11.72 -0.03 9.17
CA VAL A 112 12.10 0.84 10.30
C VAL A 112 10.89 1.58 10.86
N TYR A 113 10.11 2.22 10.01
CA TYR A 113 8.93 2.98 10.44
C TYR A 113 7.79 2.08 10.89
N ARG A 114 7.61 0.92 10.23
CA ARG A 114 6.62 -0.09 10.60
C ARG A 114 6.90 -0.64 12.00
N GLU A 115 8.14 -0.99 12.32
CA GLU A 115 8.55 -1.44 13.65
C GLU A 115 8.38 -0.34 14.69
N ALA A 116 8.80 0.89 14.39
CA ALA A 116 8.63 2.01 15.32
C ALA A 116 7.16 2.32 15.61
N PHE A 117 6.28 2.22 14.60
CA PHE A 117 4.83 2.33 14.77
C PHE A 117 4.31 1.25 15.73
N TYR A 118 4.72 0.00 15.51
CA TYR A 118 4.33 -1.12 16.35
C TYR A 118 4.79 -0.96 17.80
N ASP A 119 6.06 -0.62 18.00
CA ASP A 119 6.64 -0.44 19.32
C ASP A 119 5.92 0.70 20.07
N LEU A 120 5.64 1.81 19.39
CA LEU A 120 4.89 2.92 19.98
C LEU A 120 3.45 2.54 20.32
N ARG A 121 2.76 1.82 19.42
CA ARG A 121 1.41 1.31 19.64
C ARG A 121 1.36 0.48 20.93
N TYR A 122 2.27 -0.48 21.08
CA TYR A 122 2.26 -1.41 22.21
C TYR A 122 2.90 -0.87 23.48
N THR A 123 3.64 0.24 23.42
CA THR A 123 4.12 0.95 24.63
C THR A 123 2.95 1.47 25.46
N ASP A 124 1.86 1.89 24.83
CA ASP A 124 0.59 2.22 25.51
C ASP A 124 -0.62 1.86 24.64
N ILE A 125 -1.01 0.58 24.67
CA ILE A 125 -2.14 0.09 23.86
C ILE A 125 -3.49 0.70 24.26
N ASP A 126 -3.60 1.29 25.45
CA ASP A 126 -4.86 1.82 25.95
C ASP A 126 -5.28 3.11 25.23
N LEU A 127 -4.32 3.90 24.76
CA LEU A 127 -4.59 5.07 23.90
C LEU A 127 -5.22 4.66 22.56
N ASP A 128 -4.85 3.50 22.02
CA ASP A 128 -5.41 2.99 20.76
C ASP A 128 -6.71 2.20 20.94
N ARG A 129 -7.00 1.72 22.16
CA ARG A 129 -8.05 0.71 22.39
C ARG A 129 -9.45 1.15 21.99
N GLN A 130 -9.73 2.46 22.04
CA GLN A 130 -11.03 3.02 21.65
C GLN A 130 -11.02 3.63 20.25
N ALA A 131 -9.89 3.61 19.56
CA ALA A 131 -9.78 4.18 18.22
C ALA A 131 -10.50 3.27 17.20
N GLU A 132 -11.48 3.85 16.52
CA GLU A 132 -12.10 3.27 15.33
C GLU A 132 -11.38 3.73 14.06
N LEU A 133 -10.60 4.80 14.15
CA LEU A 133 -9.83 5.42 13.07
C LEU A 133 -8.40 5.71 13.52
N ILE A 134 -7.45 5.42 12.65
CA ILE A 134 -6.04 5.79 12.80
C ILE A 134 -5.69 6.75 11.67
N ALA A 135 -5.43 8.00 12.01
CA ALA A 135 -4.80 8.92 11.07
C ALA A 135 -3.28 8.80 11.21
N VAL A 136 -2.56 8.91 10.10
CA VAL A 136 -1.09 8.97 10.11
C VAL A 136 -0.64 10.20 9.35
N ASP A 137 0.05 11.10 10.03
CA ASP A 137 0.68 12.26 9.42
C ASP A 137 2.11 11.87 8.99
N LEU A 138 2.30 11.77 7.68
CA LEU A 138 3.57 11.46 7.03
C LEU A 138 4.12 12.66 6.25
N THR A 139 3.59 13.87 6.49
CA THR A 139 3.93 15.06 5.68
C THR A 139 5.41 15.46 5.82
N GLU A 140 5.99 15.24 7.00
CA GLU A 140 7.41 15.48 7.29
C GLU A 140 8.29 14.23 7.08
N VAL A 141 7.74 13.18 6.46
CA VAL A 141 8.52 12.02 6.00
C VAL A 141 8.97 12.27 4.57
N THR A 142 10.27 12.50 4.40
CA THR A 142 10.91 12.94 3.16
C THR A 142 11.75 11.87 2.48
N ASN A 143 12.07 10.78 3.20
CA ASN A 143 12.83 9.65 2.66
C ASN A 143 11.95 8.50 2.15
N LEU A 144 10.62 8.70 2.12
CA LEU A 144 9.66 7.83 1.43
C LEU A 144 8.91 8.64 0.36
N ASN A 145 8.72 8.03 -0.81
CA ASN A 145 7.80 8.54 -1.82
C ASN A 145 6.33 8.19 -1.49
N ASP A 146 5.37 8.77 -2.21
CA ASP A 146 3.94 8.60 -1.94
C ASP A 146 3.48 7.13 -1.98
N SER A 147 3.99 6.33 -2.92
CA SER A 147 3.65 4.91 -3.01
C SER A 147 4.25 4.10 -1.85
N GLN A 148 5.45 4.46 -1.39
CA GLN A 148 6.08 3.90 -0.18
C GLN A 148 5.28 4.27 1.08
N LYS A 149 4.78 5.51 1.19
CA LYS A 149 3.88 5.90 2.29
C LYS A 149 2.59 5.07 2.27
N GLN A 150 1.98 4.86 1.11
CA GLN A 150 0.82 3.98 0.97
C GLN A 150 1.13 2.53 1.36
N ALA A 151 2.29 2.01 1.00
CA ALA A 151 2.74 0.69 1.38
C ALA A 151 2.90 0.56 2.91
N LEU A 152 3.51 1.56 3.56
CA LEU A 152 3.62 1.62 5.02
C LEU A 152 2.24 1.54 5.69
N LEU A 153 1.29 2.37 5.25
CA LEU A 153 -0.07 2.37 5.80
C LEU A 153 -0.78 1.03 5.58
N TYR A 154 -0.66 0.45 4.39
CA TYR A 154 -1.23 -0.85 4.10
C TYR A 154 -0.65 -1.95 5.01
N LEU A 155 0.67 -2.03 5.13
CA LEU A 155 1.35 -3.03 5.96
C LEU A 155 0.95 -2.88 7.42
N VAL A 156 0.99 -1.65 7.96
CA VAL A 156 0.53 -1.36 9.33
C VAL A 156 -0.96 -1.69 9.52
N SER A 157 -1.80 -1.55 8.49
CA SER A 157 -3.21 -1.96 8.56
C SER A 157 -3.38 -3.48 8.70
N CYS A 158 -2.59 -4.26 7.94
CA CYS A 158 -2.59 -5.72 7.98
C CYS A 158 -2.12 -6.23 9.34
N ASP A 159 -1.09 -5.59 9.83
CA ASP A 159 -0.38 -5.85 11.07
C ASP A 159 -1.23 -5.79 12.33
N ILE A 160 -2.15 -4.84 12.39
CA ILE A 160 -3.01 -4.60 13.55
C ILE A 160 -4.47 -4.97 13.31
N ASP A 161 -4.75 -5.67 12.19
CA ASP A 161 -6.09 -6.09 11.74
C ASP A 161 -7.11 -4.93 11.62
N LEU A 162 -6.65 -3.72 11.24
CA LEU A 162 -7.47 -2.52 11.07
C LEU A 162 -7.51 -2.06 9.59
N PHE A 163 -7.87 -2.98 8.72
CA PHE A 163 -8.09 -2.72 7.29
C PHE A 163 -9.12 -1.60 7.07
N ASP A 164 -8.85 -0.69 6.12
CA ASP A 164 -9.70 0.47 5.77
C ASP A 164 -9.94 1.48 6.91
N LYS A 165 -9.25 1.34 8.04
CA LYS A 165 -9.36 2.23 9.21
C LYS A 165 -8.12 3.06 9.48
N ILE A 166 -7.07 2.86 8.69
CA ILE A 166 -5.86 3.67 8.70
C ILE A 166 -5.75 4.48 7.42
N TYR A 167 -5.46 5.78 7.53
CA TYR A 167 -5.33 6.67 6.39
C TYR A 167 -4.39 7.83 6.68
N GLU A 168 -3.84 8.42 5.62
CA GLU A 168 -2.99 9.61 5.73
C GLU A 168 -3.85 10.85 6.03
N SER A 169 -3.53 11.57 7.10
CA SER A 169 -4.11 12.89 7.37
C SER A 169 -3.32 13.64 8.43
N THR A 170 -3.26 14.96 8.29
CA THR A 170 -2.67 15.86 9.29
C THR A 170 -3.67 16.21 10.39
N PHE A 171 -3.18 16.65 11.55
CA PHE A 171 -4.04 17.19 12.61
C PHE A 171 -4.95 18.33 12.09
N THR A 172 -4.39 19.21 11.26
CA THR A 172 -5.12 20.36 10.70
C THR A 172 -6.27 19.93 9.79
N GLU A 173 -6.06 18.88 8.99
CA GLU A 173 -7.12 18.34 8.12
C GLU A 173 -8.22 17.66 8.93
N LEU A 174 -7.86 16.89 9.96
CA LEU A 174 -8.83 16.28 10.88
C LEU A 174 -9.68 17.34 11.59
N GLU A 175 -9.08 18.47 11.98
CA GLU A 175 -9.80 19.59 12.58
C GLU A 175 -10.78 20.23 11.58
N GLN A 176 -10.35 20.46 10.34
CA GLN A 176 -11.21 20.98 9.27
C GLN A 176 -12.36 20.04 8.90
N GLN A 177 -12.14 18.73 8.99
CA GLN A 177 -13.14 17.69 8.77
C GLN A 177 -14.08 17.53 9.98
N GLY A 178 -13.76 18.17 11.11
CA GLY A 178 -14.55 18.14 12.34
C GLY A 178 -14.37 16.87 13.17
N PHE A 179 -13.30 16.10 12.95
CA PHE A 179 -12.93 14.95 13.77
C PHE A 179 -12.29 15.36 15.10
N ILE A 180 -11.56 16.47 15.12
CA ILE A 180 -11.03 17.06 16.34
C ILE A 180 -12.14 17.86 17.04
N LYS A 181 -12.42 17.49 18.29
CA LYS A 181 -13.41 18.15 19.14
C LYS A 181 -12.72 18.98 20.20
N ASN A 182 -13.40 20.04 20.60
CA ASN A 182 -13.02 20.90 21.71
C ASN A 182 -14.23 21.01 22.64
N GLU A 183 -14.08 20.54 23.88
CA GLU A 183 -15.09 20.62 24.92
C GLU A 183 -14.61 21.49 26.08
N GLU A 184 -15.50 22.28 26.67
CA GLU A 184 -15.21 23.08 27.85
C GLU A 184 -15.86 22.42 29.08
N VAL A 185 -15.04 22.03 30.05
CA VAL A 185 -15.47 21.39 31.30
C VAL A 185 -14.83 22.14 32.46
N GLU A 186 -15.66 22.70 33.36
CA GLU A 186 -15.19 23.43 34.56
C GLU A 186 -14.08 24.46 34.26
N ASP A 187 -14.33 25.35 33.29
CA ASP A 187 -13.39 26.40 32.83
C ASP A 187 -12.07 25.85 32.22
N THR A 188 -12.03 24.57 31.83
CA THR A 188 -10.89 23.92 31.15
C THR A 188 -11.29 23.46 29.76
N PHE A 189 -10.45 23.72 28.76
CA PHE A 189 -10.64 23.23 27.39
C PHE A 189 -9.97 21.87 27.20
N PHE A 190 -10.72 20.91 26.69
CA PHE A 190 -10.26 19.57 26.36
C PHE A 190 -10.37 19.34 24.85
N THR A 191 -9.23 19.16 24.20
CA THR A 191 -9.14 18.86 22.77
C THR A 191 -8.89 17.37 22.58
N TYR A 192 -9.62 16.70 21.68
CA TYR A 192 -9.47 15.26 21.44
C TYR A 192 -9.91 14.86 20.03
N PHE A 193 -9.37 13.74 19.53
CA PHE A 193 -9.86 13.07 18.33
C PHE A 193 -11.01 12.14 18.73
N GLU A 194 -12.23 12.46 18.32
CA GLU A 194 -13.38 11.60 18.57
C GLU A 194 -13.22 10.23 17.90
N ASN A 195 -13.16 9.16 18.71
CA ASN A 195 -12.99 7.77 18.29
C ASN A 195 -11.76 7.52 17.40
N GLY A 196 -10.68 8.28 17.59
CA GLY A 196 -9.48 8.15 16.77
C GLY A 196 -8.18 8.38 17.53
N VAL A 197 -7.10 8.02 16.85
CA VAL A 197 -5.73 8.35 17.23
C VAL A 197 -5.02 8.85 15.99
N ILE A 198 -4.20 9.89 16.14
CA ILE A 198 -3.28 10.34 15.09
C ILE A 198 -1.88 9.91 15.46
N TYR A 199 -1.19 9.24 14.54
CA TYR A 199 0.25 9.03 14.61
C TYR A 199 0.93 10.08 13.75
N THR A 200 1.99 10.70 14.26
CA THR A 200 2.77 11.68 13.50
C THR A 200 4.19 11.17 13.38
N LEU A 201 4.69 11.10 12.15
CA LEU A 201 6.07 10.70 11.87
C LEU A 201 6.78 11.82 11.12
N LYS A 202 7.99 12.13 11.56
CA LYS A 202 8.87 13.09 10.89
C LYS A 202 10.28 12.55 10.87
N ASN A 203 11.01 12.76 9.78
CA ASN A 203 12.39 12.31 9.67
C ASN A 203 13.34 13.46 9.33
N HIS A 204 14.59 13.29 9.70
CA HIS A 204 15.69 14.12 9.27
C HIS A 204 16.76 13.22 8.65
N GLN A 205 16.93 13.34 7.34
CA GLN A 205 17.96 12.57 6.63
C GLN A 205 19.34 13.15 6.95
N GLU A 206 20.26 12.30 7.41
CA GLU A 206 21.64 12.70 7.66
C GLU A 206 22.53 12.40 6.44
N ASP A 207 22.49 11.15 5.98
CA ASP A 207 23.16 10.69 4.76
C ASP A 207 22.42 9.49 4.14
N VAL A 208 22.97 8.85 3.10
CA VAL A 208 22.28 7.74 2.40
C VAL A 208 22.06 6.48 3.27
N HIS A 209 22.80 6.29 4.36
CA HIS A 209 22.75 5.13 5.25
C HIS A 209 22.21 5.45 6.65
N ASN A 210 22.05 6.73 6.98
CA ASN A 210 21.67 7.18 8.31
C ASN A 210 20.58 8.25 8.26
N PHE A 211 19.58 8.08 9.12
CA PHE A 211 18.58 9.10 9.37
C PHE A 211 18.12 9.05 10.82
N SER A 212 17.64 10.19 11.31
CA SER A 212 16.91 10.26 12.56
C SER A 212 15.43 10.47 12.30
N PHE A 213 14.59 10.10 13.26
CA PHE A 213 13.15 10.33 13.17
C PHE A 213 12.52 10.43 14.55
N ASP A 214 11.35 11.05 14.58
CA ASP A 214 10.46 11.03 15.74
C ASP A 214 9.14 10.38 15.30
N ILE A 215 8.51 9.67 16.23
CA ILE A 215 7.17 9.14 16.06
C ILE A 215 6.37 9.38 17.34
N GLU A 216 5.17 9.90 17.21
CA GLU A 216 4.26 10.10 18.33
C GLU A 216 2.86 9.63 17.97
N LYS A 217 2.05 9.37 19.00
CA LYS A 217 0.62 9.16 18.86
C LYS A 217 -0.13 10.04 19.84
N TRP A 218 -1.23 10.60 19.37
CA TRP A 218 -2.06 11.55 20.10
C TRP A 218 -3.53 11.17 19.98
N THR A 219 -4.22 11.20 21.11
CA THR A 219 -5.68 10.99 21.18
C THR A 219 -6.38 12.22 21.73
N SER A 220 -5.72 12.94 22.65
CA SER A 220 -6.26 14.12 23.31
C SER A 220 -5.17 14.96 23.95
N SER A 221 -5.56 16.16 24.38
CA SER A 221 -4.74 17.08 25.19
C SER A 221 -4.17 16.47 26.48
N LEU A 222 -4.67 15.31 26.92
CA LEU A 222 -4.20 14.55 28.10
C LEU A 222 -3.78 13.11 27.77
N GLY A 223 -3.56 12.81 26.49
CA GLY A 223 -3.28 11.46 26.04
C GLY A 223 -2.41 11.47 24.81
N ALA A 224 -1.10 11.53 25.05
CA ALA A 224 -0.09 11.46 24.00
C ALA A 224 1.17 10.74 24.51
N ILE A 225 1.83 10.00 23.62
CA ILE A 225 3.11 9.34 23.88
C ILE A 225 3.94 9.34 22.60
N GLY A 226 5.25 9.46 22.73
CA GLY A 226 6.13 9.47 21.57
C GLY A 226 7.54 9.00 21.87
N PHE A 227 8.24 8.67 20.79
CA PHE A 227 9.66 8.45 20.73
C PHE A 227 10.30 9.62 19.99
N SER A 228 11.36 10.17 20.59
CA SER A 228 12.13 11.26 20.02
C SER A 228 13.58 10.87 19.85
N GLU A 229 14.26 11.52 18.92
CA GLU A 229 15.68 11.27 18.61
C GLU A 229 15.95 9.80 18.27
N CYS A 230 15.00 9.13 17.60
CA CYS A 230 15.24 7.79 17.10
C CYS A 230 16.29 7.86 16.01
N THR A 231 17.18 6.87 15.95
CA THR A 231 18.22 6.79 14.92
C THR A 231 18.09 5.48 14.18
N ALA A 232 18.30 5.50 12.87
CA ALA A 232 18.36 4.32 12.02
C ALA A 232 19.66 4.33 11.20
N THR A 233 20.42 3.24 11.29
CA THR A 233 21.70 3.07 10.60
C THR A 233 21.70 1.77 9.81
N LEU A 234 21.99 1.85 8.51
CA LEU A 234 22.16 0.68 7.66
C LEU A 234 23.48 -0.05 8.01
N LYS A 235 23.40 -1.33 8.34
CA LYS A 235 24.54 -2.23 8.58
C LYS A 235 24.29 -3.56 7.92
N ASP A 236 25.22 -3.99 7.06
CA ASP A 236 25.11 -5.24 6.31
C ASP A 236 23.73 -5.39 5.64
N ASP A 237 23.32 -4.33 4.93
CA ASP A 237 22.05 -4.22 4.19
C ASP A 237 20.77 -4.24 5.04
N ILE A 238 20.89 -4.19 6.37
CA ILE A 238 19.77 -4.16 7.33
C ILE A 238 19.83 -2.87 8.15
N TYR A 239 18.70 -2.17 8.28
CA TYR A 239 18.61 -1.06 9.21
C TYR A 239 18.55 -1.57 10.64
N ILE A 240 19.41 -1.02 11.48
CA ILE A 240 19.29 -1.11 12.93
C ILE A 240 18.83 0.25 13.41
N TRP A 241 17.69 0.28 14.09
CA TRP A 241 17.18 1.51 14.69
C TRP A 241 17.12 1.42 16.21
N THR A 242 17.12 2.58 16.87
CA THR A 242 17.05 2.69 18.32
C THR A 242 16.19 3.89 18.74
N ILE A 243 15.53 3.75 19.88
CA ILE A 243 14.80 4.84 20.55
C ILE A 243 15.81 5.70 21.31
N GLY A 244 15.78 7.01 21.10
CA GLY A 244 16.53 7.98 21.89
C GLY A 244 15.85 8.25 23.23
N GLU A 245 14.73 8.97 23.18
CA GLU A 245 13.91 9.33 24.34
C GLU A 245 12.47 8.85 24.19
N THR A 246 11.83 8.51 25.31
CA THR A 246 10.39 8.22 25.40
C THR A 246 9.73 9.24 26.32
N TRP A 247 8.61 9.83 25.88
CA TRP A 247 7.84 10.78 26.67
C TRP A 247 6.35 10.46 26.59
N ALA A 248 5.59 10.89 27.60
CA ALA A 248 4.14 10.76 27.66
C ALA A 248 3.51 11.96 28.40
N TYR A 249 2.27 12.31 28.05
CA TYR A 249 1.44 13.32 28.70
C TYR A 249 0.11 12.73 29.15
#